data_AF-A0A498EW20-F1
#
_entry.id   AF-A0A498EW20-F1
#
_cell.length_a   1.000
_cell.length_b   1.000
_cell.length_c   1.000
_cell.angle_alpha   90.00
_cell.angle_beta   90.00
_cell.angle_gamma   90.00
#
_symmetry.space_group_name_H-M   'P 1'
#
loop_
_entity.id
_entity.type
_entity.pdbx_description
1 polymer ?
#
loop_
_entity_poly.entity_id
_entity_poly.type
_entity_poly.pdbx_seq_one_letter_code
_entity_poly.pdbx_strand_id
1 'polypeptide(L)'
;MTDATAEANGVTARYYVTDAERVLEFDRDGRTAAVAQNIDGYAMLKVRPTVEGDELERYYGFDMALDHAAELLGVSPHDLPVPEDAADMGM
;
A
#
# COMPACT_ATOMS: atom_id res chain seq x y z
N MET A 1 2.70 -8.49 16.09
CA MET A 1 3.26 -7.47 15.19
C MET A 1 3.74 -8.20 13.95
N THR A 2 2.95 -8.11 12.88
CA THR A 2 3.38 -8.58 11.57
C THR A 2 4.04 -7.39 10.89
N ASP A 3 5.28 -7.56 10.47
CA ASP A 3 6.07 -6.59 9.72
C ASP A 3 6.81 -7.38 8.63
N ALA A 4 6.63 -6.99 7.38
CA ALA A 4 7.22 -7.66 6.23
C ALA A 4 7.73 -6.62 5.24
N THR A 5 8.90 -6.85 4.67
CA THR A 5 9.51 -5.95 3.67
C THR A 5 9.78 -6.70 2.37
N ALA A 6 9.60 -6.02 1.25
CA ALA A 6 9.94 -6.53 -0.07
C ALA A 6 10.58 -5.41 -0.91
N GLU A 7 11.54 -5.77 -1.74
CA GLU A 7 12.26 -4.81 -2.60
C GLU A 7 12.32 -5.37 -4.03
N ALA A 8 11.92 -4.55 -5.01
CA ALA A 8 12.01 -4.88 -6.42
C ALA A 8 12.03 -3.60 -7.26
N ASN A 9 12.74 -3.60 -8.38
CA ASN A 9 12.73 -2.52 -9.37
C ASN A 9 13.03 -1.12 -8.81
N GLY A 10 13.80 -1.03 -7.71
CA GLY A 10 14.13 0.22 -7.02
C GLY A 10 13.00 0.76 -6.13
N VAL A 11 11.94 -0.01 -5.90
CA VAL A 11 10.87 0.28 -4.95
C VAL A 11 11.07 -0.58 -3.71
N THR A 12 10.97 0.04 -2.54
CA THR A 12 10.91 -0.65 -1.25
C THR A 12 9.47 -0.64 -0.78
N ALA A 13 8.95 -1.80 -0.40
CA ALA A 13 7.64 -1.93 0.23
C ALA A 13 7.78 -2.42 1.66
N ARG A 14 7.00 -1.82 2.55
CA ARG A 14 6.88 -2.24 3.95
C ARG A 14 5.42 -2.45 4.30
N TYR A 15 5.10 -3.65 4.72
CA TYR A 15 3.81 -4.02 5.23
C TYR A 15 3.87 -4.12 6.75
N TYR A 16 2.89 -3.52 7.43
CA TYR A 16 2.74 -3.69 8.86
C TYR A 16 1.29 -3.52 9.29
N VAL A 17 0.97 -4.05 10.48
CA VAL A 17 -0.37 -4.01 11.05
C VAL A 17 -0.35 -3.21 12.34
N THR A 18 -1.23 -2.22 12.42
CA THR A 18 -1.52 -1.44 13.62
C THR A 18 -2.78 -1.94 14.29
N ASP A 19 -3.21 -1.32 15.38
CA ASP A 19 -4.48 -1.69 16.04
C ASP A 19 -5.71 -1.32 15.19
N ALA A 20 -5.58 -0.41 14.21
CA ALA A 20 -6.69 0.11 13.42
C ALA A 20 -6.62 -0.26 11.93
N GLU A 21 -5.41 -0.39 11.39
CA GLU A 21 -5.17 -0.50 9.95
C GLU A 21 -4.08 -1.52 9.63
N ARG A 22 -4.26 -2.23 8.51
CA ARG A 22 -3.19 -2.86 7.75
C ARG A 22 -2.62 -1.83 6.79
N VAL A 23 -1.31 -1.63 6.78
CA VAL A 23 -0.65 -0.59 5.98
C VAL A 23 0.41 -1.23 5.11
N LEU A 24 0.36 -0.92 3.81
CA LEU A 24 1.39 -1.21 2.83
C LEU A 24 1.98 0.11 2.33
N GLU A 25 3.18 0.43 2.79
CA GLU A 25 3.93 1.62 2.41
C GLU A 25 4.91 1.28 1.28
N PHE A 26 5.08 2.22 0.36
CA PHE A 26 6.04 2.17 -0.72
C PHE A 26 6.93 3.41 -0.70
N ASP A 27 8.22 3.21 -0.93
CA ASP A 27 9.21 4.27 -1.16
C ASP A 27 10.02 3.97 -2.43
N ARG A 28 10.27 5.03 -3.20
CA ARG A 28 11.18 5.03 -4.34
C ARG A 28 11.83 6.40 -4.49
N ASP A 29 13.14 6.48 -4.29
CA ASP A 29 13.92 7.69 -4.55
C ASP A 29 13.32 8.97 -3.91
N GLY A 30 12.74 8.84 -2.70
CA GLY A 30 12.08 9.93 -1.98
C GLY A 30 10.65 10.26 -2.42
N ARG A 31 10.07 9.48 -3.34
CA ARG A 31 8.62 9.44 -3.60
C ARG A 31 8.01 8.33 -2.78
N THR A 32 6.85 8.60 -2.20
CA THR A 32 6.15 7.64 -1.36
C THR A 32 4.71 7.45 -1.83
N ALA A 33 4.14 6.31 -1.44
CA ALA A 33 2.71 6.05 -1.51
C ALA A 33 2.36 5.05 -0.41
N ALA A 34 1.13 5.07 0.08
CA ALA A 34 0.66 4.07 1.05
C ALA A 34 -0.74 3.59 0.71
N VAL A 35 -0.97 2.29 0.87
CA VAL A 35 -2.29 1.65 0.82
C VAL A 35 -2.66 1.22 2.23
N ALA A 36 -3.74 1.76 2.76
CA ALA A 36 -4.22 1.46 4.11
C ALA A 36 -5.60 0.81 4.08
N GLN A 37 -5.75 -0.33 4.74
CA GLN A 37 -7.01 -1.04 4.91
C GLN A 37 -7.42 -0.97 6.38
N ASN A 38 -8.65 -0.56 6.69
CA ASN A 38 -9.15 -0.67 8.06
C ASN A 38 -9.28 -2.15 8.45
N ILE A 39 -8.88 -2.49 9.68
CA ILE A 39 -9.12 -3.83 10.25
C ILE A 39 -10.61 -4.01 10.57
N ASP A 40 -11.23 -2.97 11.11
CA ASP A 40 -12.64 -2.95 11.46
C ASP A 40 -13.48 -2.23 10.40
N GLY A 41 -14.66 -2.77 10.12
CA GLY A 41 -15.66 -2.17 9.23
C GLY A 41 -15.61 -2.70 7.80
N TYR A 42 -15.97 -1.84 6.84
CA TYR A 42 -15.90 -2.18 5.42
C TYR A 42 -14.43 -2.13 5.01
N ALA A 43 -13.87 -3.27 4.62
CA ALA A 43 -12.45 -3.51 4.33
C ALA A 43 -11.90 -2.75 3.08
N MET A 44 -12.38 -1.53 2.85
CA MET A 44 -11.96 -0.62 1.79
C MET A 44 -10.50 -0.20 1.95
N LEU A 45 -9.83 -0.06 0.81
CA LEU A 45 -8.46 0.36 0.69
C LEU A 45 -8.42 1.86 0.43
N LYS A 46 -7.59 2.58 1.19
CA LYS A 46 -7.32 4.01 1.04
C LYS A 46 -5.92 4.19 0.47
N VAL A 47 -5.79 4.97 -0.59
CA VAL A 47 -4.48 5.37 -1.12
C VAL A 47 -4.11 6.74 -0.56
N ARG A 48 -2.88 6.89 -0.09
CA ARG A 48 -2.32 8.10 0.53
C ARG A 48 -0.98 8.46 -0.12
N PRO A 49 -0.58 9.75 -0.18
CA PRO A 49 0.70 10.17 -0.73
C PRO A 49 1.89 9.84 0.20
N THR A 50 1.63 9.74 1.50
CA THR A 50 2.57 9.29 2.51
C THR A 50 1.81 8.43 3.51
N VAL A 51 2.52 7.71 4.37
CA VAL A 51 1.91 6.87 5.41
C VAL A 51 1.01 7.64 6.39
N GLU A 52 1.40 8.87 6.74
CA GLU A 52 0.61 9.79 7.59
C GLU A 52 -0.29 10.74 6.78
N GLY A 53 -0.28 10.62 5.45
CA GLY A 53 -1.01 11.51 4.56
C GLY A 53 -2.52 11.28 4.59
N ASP A 54 -3.27 12.31 4.19
CA ASP A 54 -4.71 12.20 4.01
C ASP A 54 -5.06 11.22 2.90
N GLU A 55 -6.25 10.61 2.99
CA GLU A 55 -6.76 9.76 1.92
C GLU A 55 -7.00 10.57 0.65
N LEU A 56 -6.47 10.08 -0.48
CA LEU A 56 -6.72 10.65 -1.80
C LEU A 56 -7.95 10.03 -2.43
N GLU A 57 -8.04 8.69 -2.38
CA GLU A 57 -9.06 7.90 -3.06
C GLU A 57 -9.30 6.58 -2.31
N ARG A 58 -10.48 5.99 -2.50
CA ARG A 58 -10.87 4.69 -1.92
C ARG A 58 -11.20 3.66 -2.98
N TYR A 59 -10.78 2.42 -2.73
CA TYR A 59 -10.97 1.30 -3.64
C TYR A 59 -11.51 0.07 -2.91
N TYR A 60 -12.34 -0.70 -3.64
CA TYR A 60 -12.75 -2.04 -3.22
C TYR A 60 -11.76 -3.12 -3.68
N GLY A 61 -11.05 -2.90 -4.78
CA GLY A 61 -10.10 -3.86 -5.35
C GLY A 61 -8.65 -3.44 -5.07
N PHE A 62 -7.83 -4.40 -4.66
CA PHE A 62 -6.42 -4.16 -4.36
C PHE A 62 -5.61 -3.75 -5.58
N ASP A 63 -5.85 -4.40 -6.71
CA ASP A 63 -5.19 -4.05 -7.97
C ASP A 63 -5.42 -2.58 -8.34
N MET A 64 -6.63 -2.04 -8.16
CA MET A 64 -6.90 -0.62 -8.44
C MET A 64 -6.22 0.32 -7.44
N ALA A 65 -6.07 -0.10 -6.19
CA ALA A 65 -5.31 0.67 -5.20
C ALA A 65 -3.81 0.68 -5.52
N LEU A 66 -3.27 -0.46 -5.97
CA LEU A 66 -1.88 -0.60 -6.41
C LEU A 66 -1.60 0.20 -7.68
N ASP A 67 -2.55 0.24 -8.62
CA ASP A 67 -2.45 1.07 -9.82
C ASP A 67 -2.24 2.54 -9.45
N HIS A 68 -3.09 3.09 -8.56
CA HIS A 68 -2.95 4.47 -8.12
C HIS A 68 -1.66 4.69 -7.29
N ALA A 69 -1.29 3.77 -6.40
CA ALA A 69 -0.03 3.87 -5.68
C ALA A 69 1.18 3.93 -6.62
N ALA A 70 1.18 3.13 -7.69
CA ALA A 70 2.21 3.14 -8.71
C ALA A 70 2.26 4.45 -9.50
N GLU A 71 1.10 5.05 -9.80
CA GLU A 71 1.02 6.38 -10.43
C GLU A 71 1.72 7.45 -9.59
N LEU A 72 1.53 7.45 -8.26
CA LEU A 72 2.19 8.39 -7.35
C LEU A 72 3.72 8.23 -7.35
N LEU A 73 4.20 7.01 -7.48
CA LEU A 73 5.64 6.69 -7.55
C LEU A 73 6.23 6.88 -8.96
N GLY A 74 5.38 6.95 -9.99
CA GLY A 74 5.79 6.99 -11.39
C GLY A 74 6.46 5.69 -11.85
N VAL A 75 5.90 4.54 -11.47
CA VAL A 75 6.31 3.18 -11.89
C VAL A 75 5.16 2.44 -12.56
N SER A 76 5.44 1.25 -13.12
CA SER A 76 4.36 0.32 -13.45
C SER A 76 3.80 -0.31 -12.16
N PRO A 77 2.49 -0.59 -12.09
CA PRO A 77 1.89 -1.35 -10.98
C PRO A 77 2.54 -2.73 -10.80
N HIS A 78 3.00 -3.36 -11.90
CA HIS A 78 3.73 -4.62 -11.87
C HIS A 78 5.13 -4.52 -11.27
N ASP A 79 5.66 -3.30 -11.12
CA ASP A 79 6.97 -3.09 -10.51
C ASP A 79 6.88 -2.99 -8.98
N LEU A 80 5.68 -2.86 -8.40
CA LEU A 80 5.47 -2.77 -6.96
C LEU A 80 5.72 -4.13 -6.29
N PRO A 81 6.69 -4.24 -5.37
CA PRO A 81 6.87 -5.46 -4.61
C PRO A 81 5.81 -5.55 -3.52
N VAL A 82 4.85 -6.47 -3.65
CA VAL A 82 3.85 -6.73 -2.60
C VAL A 82 4.31 -7.90 -1.73
N PRO A 83 4.56 -7.70 -0.41
CA PRO A 83 4.87 -8.80 0.50
C PRO A 83 3.72 -9.83 0.57
N GLU A 84 4.04 -11.11 0.78
CA GLU A 84 3.03 -12.18 0.87
C GLU A 84 1.95 -11.90 1.91
N ASP A 85 2.35 -11.34 3.07
CA ASP A 85 1.43 -10.96 4.17
C ASP A 85 0.45 -9.82 3.83
N ALA A 86 0.69 -9.10 2.73
CA ALA A 86 -0.16 -8.03 2.22
C ALA A 86 -1.00 -8.46 1.00
N ALA A 87 -0.76 -9.66 0.44
CA ALA A 87 -1.33 -10.08 -0.85
C ALA A 87 -2.86 -10.27 -0.84
N ASP A 88 -3.47 -10.43 0.34
CA ASP A 88 -4.92 -10.59 0.53
C ASP A 88 -5.62 -9.30 0.96
N MET A 89 -4.93 -8.15 0.98
CA MET A 89 -5.58 -6.86 1.22
C MET A 89 -6.70 -6.63 0.20
N GLY A 90 -7.81 -6.05 0.64
CA GLY A 90 -9.00 -5.80 -0.20
C GLY A 90 -9.94 -6.99 -0.41
N MET A 91 -9.68 -8.17 0.17
CA MET A 91 -10.61 -9.31 0.21
C MET A 91 -11.35 -9.41 1.55
#